data_AF-A0A3M9ZGL4-F1
#
_entry.id   AF-A0A3M9ZGL4-F1
#
_cell.length_a   1.000
_cell.length_b   1.000
_cell.length_c   1.000
_cell.angle_alpha   90.00
_cell.angle_beta   90.00
_cell.angle_gamma   90.00
#
_symmetry.space_group_name_H-M   'P 1'
#
loop_
_entity.id
_entity.type
_entity.pdbx_description
1 polymer ?
#
loop_
_entity_poly.entity_id
_entity_poly.type
_entity_poly.pdbx_seq_one_letter_code
_entity_poly.pdbx_strand_id
1 'polypeptide(L)'
;MASQVSYPYPLFVDNAKTVEFMLKDAKGEKDRARIRQWGRDRAARIERLARFAGILEEHGVINGDMSGRRRDFVIQHCVAIATRHGFDMGYSYHDGVFGPLAGLMSIDLHAVRPARAGEKPEPFADDAARSAFLAEVVGKSPEELGRMAREAVIEEMHRIYD
;
A
#
# COMPACT_ATOMS: atom_id res chain seq x y z
N MET A 1 -10.84 32.35 -0.46
CA MET A 1 -9.92 31.57 0.39
C MET A 1 -10.04 30.12 0.01
N ALA A 2 -9.06 29.56 -0.70
CA ALA A 2 -9.04 28.14 -0.99
C ALA A 2 -8.76 27.42 0.34
N SER A 3 -9.78 26.74 0.88
CA SER A 3 -9.62 25.75 1.93
C SER A 3 -8.49 24.81 1.50
N GLN A 4 -7.33 24.93 2.13
CA GLN A 4 -6.27 23.93 2.01
C GLN A 4 -6.80 22.67 2.67
N VAL A 5 -7.54 21.88 1.90
CA VAL A 5 -7.88 20.52 2.27
C VAL A 5 -6.53 19.78 2.31
N SER A 6 -5.99 19.54 3.50
CA SER A 6 -4.77 18.75 3.62
C SER A 6 -5.10 17.37 3.10
N TYR A 7 -4.48 16.98 1.98
CA TYR A 7 -4.66 15.65 1.44
C TYR A 7 -3.66 14.71 2.14
N PRO A 8 -4.11 13.54 2.59
CA PRO A 8 -5.50 13.05 2.56
C PRO A 8 -6.33 13.72 3.66
N TYR A 9 -7.64 13.84 3.41
CA TYR A 9 -8.58 14.38 4.40
C TYR A 9 -8.40 13.63 5.73
N PRO A 10 -8.30 14.31 6.89
CA PRO A 10 -7.96 13.67 8.18
C PRO A 10 -8.86 12.47 8.56
N LEU A 11 -10.09 12.45 8.03
CA LEU A 11 -11.03 11.35 8.16
C LEU A 11 -10.51 10.03 7.60
N PHE A 12 -9.77 10.07 6.48
CA PHE A 12 -9.28 8.89 5.79
C PHE A 12 -7.97 8.35 6.36
N VAL A 13 -7.26 9.11 7.20
CA VAL A 13 -6.05 8.62 7.88
C VAL A 13 -6.40 7.64 9.01
N ASP A 14 -7.58 7.80 9.61
CA ASP A 14 -8.05 6.99 10.72
C ASP A 14 -9.10 5.98 10.24
N ASN A 15 -8.77 4.69 10.28
CA ASN A 15 -9.67 3.64 9.83
C ASN A 15 -11.00 3.61 10.61
N ALA A 16 -10.95 3.83 11.93
CA ALA A 16 -12.16 3.83 12.76
C ALA A 16 -13.07 5.00 12.39
N LYS A 17 -12.50 6.20 12.21
CA LYS A 17 -13.28 7.37 11.76
C LYS A 17 -13.83 7.21 10.35
N THR A 18 -13.07 6.56 9.45
CA THR A 18 -13.55 6.26 8.09
C THR A 18 -14.76 5.32 8.14
N VAL A 19 -14.68 4.24 8.92
CA VAL A 19 -15.78 3.28 9.10
C VAL A 19 -16.98 3.96 9.76
N GLU A 20 -16.78 4.76 10.81
CA GLU A 20 -17.85 5.51 11.47
C GLU A 20 -18.58 6.44 10.48
N PHE A 21 -17.83 7.13 9.62
CA PHE A 21 -18.40 7.98 8.58
C PHE A 21 -19.23 7.18 7.59
N MET A 22 -18.70 6.08 7.05
CA MET A 22 -19.43 5.23 6.11
C MET A 22 -20.71 4.64 6.72
N LEU A 23 -20.69 4.30 8.02
CA LEU A 23 -21.85 3.76 8.72
C LEU A 23 -22.99 4.77 8.90
N LYS A 24 -22.74 6.08 8.80
CA LYS A 24 -23.78 7.14 8.89
C LYS A 24 -24.72 7.12 7.69
N ASP A 25 -24.20 6.74 6.51
CA ASP A 25 -24.97 6.71 5.26
C ASP A 25 -25.48 5.30 4.89
N ALA A 26 -25.29 4.32 5.78
CA ALA A 26 -25.63 2.93 5.51
C ALA A 26 -27.15 2.69 5.42
N LYS A 27 -27.62 2.12 4.31
CA LYS A 27 -29.06 1.97 3.98
C LYS A 27 -29.76 0.80 4.67
N GLY A 28 -29.03 -0.02 5.44
CA GLY A 28 -29.56 -1.20 6.13
C GLY A 28 -28.47 -2.12 6.65
N GLU A 29 -28.85 -3.23 7.29
CA GLU A 29 -27.89 -4.11 7.97
C GLU A 29 -26.91 -4.80 7.02
N LYS A 30 -27.35 -5.17 5.82
CA LYS A 30 -26.46 -5.73 4.79
C LYS A 30 -25.35 -4.74 4.40
N ASP A 31 -25.68 -3.46 4.33
CA ASP A 31 -24.72 -2.40 3.99
C ASP A 31 -23.75 -2.16 5.16
N ARG A 32 -24.27 -2.09 6.40
CA ARG A 32 -23.45 -2.02 7.62
C ARG A 32 -22.48 -3.19 7.74
N ALA A 33 -22.91 -4.41 7.43
CA ALA A 33 -22.07 -5.60 7.45
C ALA A 33 -20.91 -5.49 6.43
N ARG A 34 -21.19 -5.02 5.20
CA ARG A 34 -20.16 -4.78 4.18
C ARG A 34 -19.16 -3.70 4.61
N ILE A 35 -19.63 -2.60 5.17
CA ILE A 35 -18.77 -1.51 5.67
C ILE A 35 -17.87 -2.00 6.80
N ARG A 36 -18.40 -2.78 7.75
CA ARG A 36 -17.60 -3.39 8.83
C ARG A 36 -16.56 -4.36 8.30
N GLN A 37 -16.91 -5.18 7.30
CA GLN A 37 -15.94 -6.07 6.65
C GLN A 37 -14.84 -5.27 5.95
N TRP A 38 -15.21 -4.27 5.15
CA TRP A 38 -14.25 -3.38 4.50
C TRP A 38 -13.29 -2.72 5.49
N GLY A 39 -13.79 -2.28 6.65
CA GLY A 39 -12.98 -1.71 7.73
C GLY A 39 -11.97 -2.69 8.32
N ARG A 40 -12.35 -3.97 8.48
CA ARG A 40 -11.43 -5.04 8.93
C ARG A 40 -10.37 -5.33 7.87
N ASP A 41 -10.78 -5.46 6.61
CA ASP A 41 -9.85 -5.72 5.50
C ASP A 41 -8.85 -4.58 5.35
N ARG A 42 -9.32 -3.33 5.50
CA ARG A 42 -8.47 -2.16 5.49
C ARG A 42 -7.48 -2.11 6.65
N ALA A 43 -7.91 -2.43 7.88
CA ALA A 43 -7.00 -2.50 9.01
C ALA A 43 -5.89 -3.53 8.76
N ALA A 44 -6.25 -4.72 8.29
CA ALA A 44 -5.29 -5.76 7.94
C ALA A 44 -4.31 -5.33 6.84
N ARG A 45 -4.79 -4.63 5.79
CA ARG A 45 -3.92 -4.06 4.76
C ARG A 45 -2.96 -3.02 5.32
N ILE A 46 -3.42 -2.09 6.15
CA ILE A 46 -2.57 -1.05 6.76
C ILE A 46 -1.46 -1.68 7.60
N GLU A 47 -1.80 -2.69 8.42
CA GLU A 47 -0.81 -3.42 9.21
C GLU A 47 0.21 -4.14 8.33
N ARG A 48 -0.23 -4.83 7.28
CA ARG A 48 0.67 -5.51 6.34
C ARG A 48 1.56 -4.54 5.58
N LEU A 49 1.05 -3.36 5.22
CA LEU A 49 1.81 -2.31 4.55
C LEU A 49 2.84 -1.66 5.46
N ALA A 50 2.51 -1.47 6.75
CA ALA A 50 3.46 -0.99 7.76
C ALA A 50 4.64 -1.96 7.93
N ARG A 51 4.37 -3.26 7.90
CA ARG A 51 5.40 -4.31 7.97
C ARG A 51 6.27 -4.33 6.74
N PHE A 52 5.67 -4.24 5.55
CA PHE A 52 6.41 -4.13 4.30
C PHE A 52 7.32 -2.90 4.28
N ALA A 53 6.83 -1.75 4.73
CA ALA A 53 7.63 -0.54 4.88
C ALA A 53 8.81 -0.73 5.85
N GLY A 54 8.61 -1.45 6.96
CA GLY A 54 9.67 -1.79 7.90
C GLY A 54 10.80 -2.62 7.28
N ILE A 55 10.46 -3.60 6.42
CA ILE A 55 11.46 -4.37 5.65
C ILE A 55 12.26 -3.45 4.73
N LEU A 56 11.58 -2.56 4.01
CA LEU A 56 12.26 -1.61 3.12
C LEU A 56 13.21 -0.68 3.89
N GLU A 57 12.85 -0.28 5.12
CA GLU A 57 13.68 0.56 5.97
C GLU A 57 14.91 -0.21 6.51
N GLU A 58 14.71 -1.46 6.99
CA GLU A 58 15.79 -2.33 7.47
C GLU A 58 16.86 -2.58 6.40
N HIS A 59 16.45 -2.67 5.14
CA HIS A 59 17.34 -2.89 3.99
C HIS A 59 17.76 -1.60 3.28
N GLY A 60 17.45 -0.42 3.84
CA GLY A 60 17.92 0.87 3.33
C GLY A 60 17.30 1.33 2.01
N VAL A 61 16.19 0.72 1.59
CA VAL A 61 15.40 1.12 0.40
C VAL A 61 14.64 2.42 0.70
N ILE A 62 14.14 2.57 1.92
CA ILE A 62 13.61 3.83 2.46
C ILE A 62 14.38 4.22 3.72
N ASN A 63 14.31 5.49 4.13
CA ASN A 63 14.90 5.96 5.39
C ASN A 63 14.09 7.11 5.99
N GLY A 64 14.36 7.41 7.26
CA GLY A 64 13.67 8.46 8.03
C GLY A 64 13.86 9.89 7.51
N ASP A 65 14.86 10.14 6.67
CA ASP A 65 15.12 11.47 6.08
C ASP A 65 14.29 11.71 4.79
N MET A 66 13.64 10.67 4.25
CA MET A 66 12.78 10.82 3.08
C MET A 66 11.54 11.64 3.41
N SER A 67 11.18 12.56 2.51
CA SER A 67 9.87 13.23 2.59
C SER A 67 8.76 12.19 2.48
N GLY A 68 7.63 12.41 3.18
CA GLY A 68 6.50 11.48 3.15
C GLY A 68 6.05 11.12 1.73
N ARG A 69 6.01 12.11 0.82
CA ARG A 69 5.69 11.88 -0.61
C ARG A 69 6.69 10.93 -1.28
N ARG A 70 8.00 11.11 -1.05
CA ARG A 70 9.04 10.27 -1.66
C ARG A 70 9.03 8.87 -1.07
N ARG A 71 8.86 8.75 0.25
CA ARG A 71 8.67 7.48 0.94
C ARG A 71 7.47 6.72 0.37
N ASP A 72 6.32 7.37 0.29
CA ASP A 72 5.09 6.77 -0.23
C ASP A 72 5.28 6.34 -1.68
N PHE A 73 5.91 7.17 -2.52
CA PHE A 73 6.26 6.81 -3.89
C PHE A 73 7.12 5.53 -3.94
N VAL A 74 8.19 5.42 -3.16
CA VAL A 74 9.05 4.24 -3.16
C VAL A 74 8.30 2.99 -2.69
N ILE A 75 7.55 3.09 -1.57
CA ILE A 75 6.77 1.96 -1.05
C ILE A 75 5.76 1.47 -2.10
N GLN A 76 5.08 2.40 -2.76
CA GLN A 76 4.16 2.12 -3.86
C GLN A 76 4.82 1.25 -4.94
N HIS A 77 5.93 1.71 -5.50
CA HIS A 77 6.60 0.99 -6.58
C HIS A 77 7.15 -0.37 -6.13
N CYS A 78 7.66 -0.45 -4.90
CA CYS A 78 8.09 -1.70 -4.31
C CYS A 78 6.93 -2.71 -4.13
N VAL A 79 5.72 -2.28 -3.75
CA VAL A 79 4.56 -3.18 -3.68
C VAL A 79 4.19 -3.74 -5.04
N ALA A 80 4.21 -2.90 -6.09
CA ALA A 80 3.94 -3.34 -7.45
C ALA A 80 4.98 -4.36 -7.95
N ILE A 81 6.26 -4.17 -7.62
CA ILE A 81 7.32 -5.14 -7.96
C ILE A 81 7.12 -6.44 -7.16
N ALA A 82 6.76 -6.34 -5.88
CA ALA A 82 6.60 -7.48 -4.99
C ALA A 82 5.48 -8.45 -5.42
N THR A 83 4.49 -8.02 -6.23
CA THR A 83 3.44 -8.93 -6.73
C THR A 83 4.01 -10.08 -7.57
N ARG A 84 5.09 -9.83 -8.33
CA ARG A 84 5.84 -10.87 -9.06
C ARG A 84 6.43 -11.94 -8.14
N HIS A 85 6.61 -11.59 -6.86
CA HIS A 85 7.14 -12.45 -5.80
C HIS A 85 6.03 -12.98 -4.88
N GLY A 86 4.79 -13.06 -5.37
CA GLY A 86 3.66 -13.62 -4.62
C GLY A 86 3.09 -12.70 -3.53
N PHE A 87 3.49 -11.43 -3.51
CA PHE A 87 2.95 -10.46 -2.56
C PHE A 87 1.67 -9.79 -3.12
N ASP A 88 0.51 -10.33 -2.77
CA ASP A 88 -0.78 -9.71 -3.10
C ASP A 88 -1.36 -8.95 -1.90
N MET A 89 -1.64 -7.66 -2.05
CA MET A 89 -2.25 -6.78 -1.04
C MET A 89 -3.75 -6.56 -1.23
N GLY A 90 -4.36 -7.18 -2.24
CA GLY A 90 -5.78 -6.99 -2.58
C GLY A 90 -6.08 -5.60 -3.15
N TYR A 91 -5.07 -4.91 -3.69
CA TYR A 91 -5.27 -3.68 -4.46
C TYR A 91 -5.53 -4.05 -5.93
N SER A 92 -6.66 -3.60 -6.48
CA SER A 92 -6.94 -3.77 -7.91
C SER A 92 -6.15 -2.74 -8.72
N TYR A 93 -5.33 -3.21 -9.67
CA TYR A 93 -4.60 -2.37 -10.61
C TYR A 93 -5.57 -1.91 -11.70
N HIS A 94 -5.96 -0.63 -11.68
CA HIS A 94 -6.73 -0.02 -12.76
C HIS A 94 -5.77 0.77 -13.65
N ASP A 95 -5.57 0.27 -14.88
CA ASP A 95 -4.71 0.93 -15.87
C ASP A 95 -5.11 2.40 -16.10
N GLY A 96 -4.10 3.25 -16.31
CA GLY A 96 -4.21 4.54 -16.98
C GLY A 96 -4.85 5.72 -16.24
N VAL A 97 -5.72 5.53 -15.24
CA VAL A 97 -6.44 6.68 -14.64
C VAL A 97 -5.69 7.29 -13.46
N PHE A 98 -4.92 6.51 -12.69
CA PHE A 98 -4.26 6.98 -11.45
C PHE A 98 -2.79 6.56 -11.26
N GLY A 99 -2.17 5.90 -12.24
CA GLY A 99 -0.80 5.39 -12.14
C GLY A 99 -0.74 3.93 -11.65
N PRO A 100 0.47 3.36 -11.42
CA PRO A 100 0.66 1.94 -11.16
C PRO A 100 0.00 1.41 -9.88
N LEU A 101 -0.63 2.26 -9.05
CA LEU A 101 -1.35 1.83 -7.85
C LEU A 101 -2.66 2.57 -7.65
N ALA A 102 -3.66 1.83 -7.16
CA ALA A 102 -4.98 2.34 -6.85
C ALA A 102 -4.93 3.47 -5.81
N GLY A 103 -5.75 4.51 -5.97
CA GLY A 103 -5.86 5.62 -5.00
C GLY A 103 -6.16 5.17 -3.56
N LEU A 104 -6.68 3.95 -3.38
CA LEU A 104 -6.87 3.30 -2.08
C LEU A 104 -5.53 3.05 -1.34
N MET A 105 -4.47 2.66 -2.04
CA MET A 105 -3.17 2.44 -1.43
C MET A 105 -2.54 3.75 -0.94
N SER A 106 -2.65 4.82 -1.72
CA SER A 106 -2.18 6.15 -1.29
C SER A 106 -2.86 6.58 0.01
N ILE A 107 -4.18 6.35 0.15
CA ILE A 107 -4.91 6.61 1.40
C ILE A 107 -4.38 5.74 2.55
N ASP A 108 -4.15 4.46 2.31
CA ASP A 108 -3.66 3.54 3.33
C ASP A 108 -2.22 3.87 3.78
N LEU A 109 -1.33 4.33 2.88
CA LEU A 109 0.04 4.75 3.21
C LEU A 109 0.10 5.95 4.16
N HIS A 110 -0.88 6.85 4.09
CA HIS A 110 -0.98 7.94 5.05
C HIS A 110 -1.43 7.46 6.44
N ALA A 111 -2.10 6.31 6.51
CA ALA A 111 -2.44 5.65 7.78
C ALA A 111 -1.31 4.76 8.32
N VAL A 112 -0.32 4.41 7.48
CA VAL A 112 0.86 3.66 7.89
C VAL A 112 1.74 4.53 8.80
N ARG A 113 1.87 4.08 10.05
CA ARG A 113 2.82 4.63 11.02
C ARG A 113 4.18 3.93 10.88
N PRO A 114 5.28 4.58 11.32
CA PRO A 114 6.58 3.91 11.42
C PRO A 114 6.45 2.61 12.21
N ALA A 115 7.06 1.53 11.72
CA ALA A 115 7.02 0.24 12.39
C ALA A 115 7.67 0.33 13.79
N ARG A 116 7.06 -0.32 14.78
CA ARG A 116 7.69 -0.47 16.11
C ARG A 116 8.65 -1.66 16.07
N ALA A 117 9.83 -1.48 16.68
CA ALA A 117 10.82 -2.55 16.77
C ALA A 117 10.23 -3.79 17.45
N GLY A 118 10.32 -4.96 16.79
CA GLY A 118 9.93 -6.26 17.33
C GLY A 118 8.55 -6.80 16.92
N GLU A 119 7.77 -6.10 16.09
CA GLU A 119 6.48 -6.61 15.60
C GLU A 119 6.62 -7.44 14.30
N LYS A 120 6.49 -8.77 14.36
CA LYS A 120 6.35 -9.69 13.19
C LYS A 120 4.87 -10.11 13.00
N PRO A 121 4.36 -10.31 11.76
CA PRO A 121 4.83 -11.32 10.80
C PRO A 121 5.36 -10.78 9.47
N GLU A 122 5.91 -11.72 8.71
CA GLU A 122 6.45 -11.59 7.36
C GLU A 122 5.32 -11.34 6.33
N PRO A 123 5.34 -10.24 5.55
CA PRO A 123 4.35 -9.97 4.50
C PRO A 123 4.42 -10.93 3.29
N PHE A 124 5.56 -11.57 3.08
CA PHE A 124 5.79 -12.54 2.01
C PHE A 124 5.31 -13.95 2.40
N ALA A 125 5.04 -14.79 1.40
CA ALA A 125 4.61 -16.17 1.61
C ALA A 125 5.71 -17.02 2.28
N ASP A 126 6.98 -16.76 1.93
CA ASP A 126 8.15 -17.40 2.50
C ASP A 126 9.40 -16.50 2.39
N ASP A 127 10.49 -16.96 3.02
CA ASP A 127 11.77 -16.24 3.02
C ASP A 127 12.42 -16.15 1.63
N ALA A 128 12.17 -17.12 0.74
CA ALA A 128 12.77 -17.14 -0.60
C ALA A 128 12.16 -16.04 -1.48
N ALA A 129 10.84 -15.87 -1.44
CA ALA A 129 10.11 -14.80 -2.09
C ALA A 129 10.60 -13.42 -1.60
N ARG A 130 10.76 -13.26 -0.27
CA ARG A 130 11.33 -12.03 0.31
C ARG A 130 12.74 -11.77 -0.21
N SER A 131 13.62 -12.78 -0.17
CA SER A 131 15.02 -12.62 -0.60
C SER A 131 15.13 -12.30 -2.09
N ALA A 132 14.31 -12.91 -2.94
CA ALA A 132 14.26 -12.62 -4.36
C ALA A 132 13.82 -11.17 -4.63
N PHE A 133 12.76 -10.72 -3.95
CA PHE A 133 12.29 -9.34 -4.02
C PHE A 133 13.38 -8.35 -3.58
N LEU A 134 14.02 -8.58 -2.42
CA LEU A 134 15.06 -7.67 -1.90
C LEU A 134 16.27 -7.60 -2.82
N ALA A 135 16.68 -8.72 -3.42
CA ALA A 135 17.76 -8.74 -4.40
C ALA A 135 17.47 -7.87 -5.63
N GLU A 136 16.19 -7.69 -5.99
CA GLU A 136 15.77 -6.88 -7.12
C GLU A 136 15.72 -5.37 -6.80
N VAL A 137 15.30 -4.99 -5.58
CA VAL A 137 15.02 -3.58 -5.24
C VAL A 137 16.12 -2.87 -4.45
N VAL A 138 16.98 -3.59 -3.73
CA VAL A 138 18.01 -2.97 -2.90
C VAL A 138 19.03 -2.22 -3.77
N GLY A 139 19.36 -0.99 -3.38
CA GLY A 139 20.29 -0.13 -4.09
C GLY A 139 19.73 0.56 -5.34
N LYS A 140 18.44 0.35 -5.68
CA LYS A 140 17.79 1.00 -6.81
C LYS A 140 17.38 2.43 -6.50
N SER A 141 17.53 3.31 -7.49
CA SER A 141 17.00 4.67 -7.40
C SER A 141 15.46 4.67 -7.51
N PRO A 142 14.77 5.73 -7.02
CA PRO A 142 13.33 5.87 -7.23
C PRO A 142 12.91 5.80 -8.71
N GLU A 143 13.72 6.32 -9.62
CA GLU A 143 13.48 6.27 -11.06
C GLU A 143 13.59 4.85 -11.63
N GLU A 144 14.55 4.05 -11.15
CA GLU A 144 14.67 2.64 -11.51
C GLU A 144 13.47 1.83 -11.02
N LEU A 145 13.09 2.00 -9.76
CA LEU A 145 11.89 1.39 -9.18
C LEU A 145 10.62 1.81 -9.95
N GLY A 146 10.57 3.08 -10.37
CA GLY A 146 9.59 3.66 -11.29
C GLY A 146 9.34 2.80 -12.53
N ARG A 147 10.42 2.47 -13.24
CA ARG A 147 10.37 1.69 -14.48
C ARG A 147 10.01 0.23 -14.21
N MET A 148 10.61 -0.39 -13.20
CA MET A 148 10.37 -1.79 -12.86
C MET A 148 8.93 -2.05 -12.44
N ALA A 149 8.34 -1.16 -11.63
CA ALA A 149 6.94 -1.28 -11.23
C ALA A 149 5.98 -1.18 -12.42
N ARG A 150 6.28 -0.32 -13.41
CA ARG A 150 5.47 -0.21 -14.62
C ARG A 150 5.45 -1.53 -15.39
N GLU A 151 6.59 -2.20 -15.52
CA GLU A 151 6.67 -3.50 -16.18
C GLU A 151 5.88 -4.57 -15.39
N ALA A 152 6.00 -4.59 -14.06
CA ALA A 152 5.28 -5.53 -13.21
C ALA A 152 3.76 -5.41 -13.32
N VAL A 153 3.26 -4.17 -13.38
CA VAL A 153 1.82 -3.91 -13.58
C VAL A 153 1.35 -4.38 -14.96
N ILE A 154 2.13 -4.14 -16.02
CA ILE A 154 1.78 -4.59 -17.38
C ILE A 154 1.69 -6.13 -17.44
N GLU A 155 2.61 -6.84 -16.80
CA GLU A 155 2.58 -8.31 -16.74
C GLU A 155 1.38 -8.86 -15.96
N GLU A 156 1.07 -8.26 -14.80
CA GLU A 156 -0.10 -8.61 -13.99
C GLU A 156 -1.39 -8.45 -14.80
N MET A 157 -1.48 -7.36 -15.58
CA MET A 157 -2.62 -7.08 -16.44
C MET A 157 -2.80 -8.15 -17.52
N HIS A 158 -1.74 -8.53 -18.24
CA HIS A 158 -1.86 -9.63 -19.21
C HIS A 158 -2.38 -10.91 -18.54
N ARG A 159 -1.92 -11.25 -17.33
CA ARG A 159 -2.42 -12.43 -16.61
C ARG A 159 -3.90 -12.39 -16.23
N ILE A 160 -4.45 -11.20 -15.95
CA ILE A 160 -5.85 -11.02 -15.53
C ILE A 160 -6.80 -10.98 -16.73
N TYR A 161 -6.33 -10.45 -17.87
CA TYR A 161 -7.17 -10.15 -19.02
C TYR A 161 -6.97 -11.07 -20.24
N ASP A 162 -5.96 -11.96 -20.22
CA ASP A 162 -5.81 -13.09 -21.15
C ASP A 162 -6.55 -14.35 -20.65
#